data_AF-A0A966QCG4-F1
#
_entry.id   AF-A0A966QCG4-F1
#
_cell.length_a   1.000
_cell.length_b   1.000
_cell.length_c   1.000
_cell.angle_alpha   90.00
_cell.angle_beta   90.00
_cell.angle_gamma   90.00
#
_symmetry.space_group_name_H-M   'P 1'
#
loop_
_entity.id
_entity.type
_entity.pdbx_description
1 polymer ?
#
loop_
_entity_poly.entity_id
_entity_poly.type
_entity_poly.pdbx_seq_one_letter_code
_entity_poly.pdbx_strand_id
1 'polypeptide(L)' 'KARLLWRKSVDGLALSARSAARVLRVARTIADLEDSERLEAIHLAEALTYRCLDRDQSRPTP' A
#
# COMPACT_ATOMS: atom_id res chain seq x y z
N LYS A 1 4.39 -6.02 13.69
CA LYS A 1 3.96 -6.72 12.45
C LYS A 1 3.97 -5.81 11.22
N ALA A 2 3.38 -4.61 11.27
CA ALA A 2 3.36 -3.63 10.16
C ALA A 2 4.73 -3.34 9.50
N ARG A 3 5.78 -3.06 10.29
CA ARG A 3 7.14 -2.81 9.77
C ARG A 3 7.73 -3.98 8.96
N LEU A 4 7.41 -5.21 9.34
CA LEU A 4 7.92 -6.42 8.69
C LEU A 4 7.25 -6.65 7.34
N LEU A 5 5.93 -6.42 7.27
CA LEU A 5 5.18 -6.43 6.02
C LEU A 5 5.71 -5.35 5.07
N TRP A 6 5.85 -4.12 5.57
CA TRP A 6 6.35 -3.00 4.78
C TRP A 6 7.70 -3.29 4.14
N ARG A 7 8.67 -3.75 4.93
CA ARG A 7 10.03 -4.03 4.44
C ARG A 7 10.03 -5.13 3.37
N LYS A 8 9.32 -6.23 3.61
CA LYS A 8 9.14 -7.31 2.61
C LYS A 8 8.51 -6.82 1.31
N SER A 9 7.51 -5.94 1.41
CA SER A 9 6.82 -5.40 0.23
C SER A 9 7.68 -4.41 -0.56
N VAL A 10 8.44 -3.54 0.11
CA VAL A 10 9.38 -2.63 -0.57
C VAL A 10 10.47 -3.40 -1.31
N ASP A 11 11.06 -4.39 -0.64
CA ASP A 11 12.13 -5.23 -1.20
C ASP A 11 11.60 -6.13 -2.34
N GLY A 12 10.43 -6.74 -2.17
CA GLY A 12 9.85 -7.68 -3.14
C GLY A 12 9.16 -7.05 -4.35
N LEU A 13 8.66 -5.81 -4.24
CA LEU A 13 7.94 -5.12 -5.32
C LEU A 13 8.78 -4.04 -6.02
N ALA A 14 10.07 -3.92 -5.67
CA ALA A 14 11.00 -2.90 -6.17
C ALA A 14 10.36 -1.50 -6.16
N LEU A 15 9.72 -1.13 -5.03
CA LEU A 15 9.04 0.15 -4.91
C LEU A 15 10.07 1.29 -4.94
N SER A 16 9.91 2.23 -5.88
CA SER A 16 10.62 3.51 -5.80
C SER A 16 10.17 4.30 -4.57
N ALA A 17 11.02 5.17 -4.05
CA ALA A 17 10.70 6.04 -2.92
C ALA A 17 9.35 6.79 -3.11
N ARG A 18 9.05 7.22 -4.35
CA ARG A 18 7.78 7.86 -4.70
C ARG A 18 6.59 6.92 -4.58
N SER A 19 6.70 5.70 -5.10
CA SER A 19 5.63 4.70 -4.98
C SER A 19 5.42 4.26 -3.54
N ALA A 20 6.50 4.11 -2.77
CA ALA A 20 6.44 3.80 -1.36
C ALA A 20 5.71 4.91 -0.56
N ALA A 21 6.04 6.17 -0.79
CA ALA A 21 5.35 7.31 -0.17
C ALA A 21 3.85 7.36 -0.53
N ARG A 22 3.45 6.94 -1.74
CA ARG A 22 2.04 6.85 -2.11
C ARG A 22 1.32 5.74 -1.33
N VAL A 23 1.93 4.56 -1.20
CA VAL A 23 1.35 3.45 -0.42
C VAL A 23 1.18 3.85 1.05
N LEU A 24 2.16 4.53 1.64
CA LEU A 24 2.05 5.01 3.02
C LEU A 24 0.93 6.03 3.22
N ARG A 25 0.71 6.94 2.25
CA ARG A 25 -0.43 7.88 2.31
C ARG A 25 -1.77 7.16 2.26
N VAL A 26 -1.94 6.21 1.34
CA VAL A 26 -3.17 5.41 1.24
C VAL A 26 -3.40 4.60 2.51
N ALA A 27 -2.36 3.91 3.02
CA ALA A 27 -2.46 3.16 4.26
C ALA A 27 -2.84 4.06 5.45
N ARG A 28 -2.37 5.31 5.49
CA ARG A 28 -2.75 6.27 6.52
C ARG A 28 -4.19 6.71 6.39
N THR A 29 -4.66 7.01 5.17
CA THR A 29 -6.07 7.32 4.92
C THR A 29 -6.98 6.18 5.35
N ILE A 30 -6.63 4.92 5.05
CA ILE A 30 -7.40 3.75 5.50
C ILE A 30 -7.44 3.69 7.03
N ALA A 31 -6.29 3.84 7.69
CA ALA A 31 -6.23 3.88 9.15
C ALA A 31 -7.11 4.99 9.75
N ASP A 32 -7.07 6.19 9.15
CA ASP A 32 -7.88 7.33 9.60
C ASP A 32 -9.39 7.07 9.36
N LEU A 33 -9.77 6.35 8.29
CA LEU A 33 -11.17 5.95 8.02
C LEU A 33 -11.68 4.88 8.99
N GLU A 34 -10.80 4.01 9.49
CA GLU A 34 -11.12 3.02 10.51
C GLU A 34 -10.99 3.57 11.94
N ASP A 35 -10.79 4.89 12.09
CA ASP A 35 -10.55 5.58 13.36
C ASP A 35 -9.40 4.96 14.18
N SER A 36 -8.41 4.41 13.46
CA SER A 36 -7.25 3.73 14.03
C SER A 36 -6.10 4.72 14.20
N GLU A 37 -5.77 5.04 15.45
CA GLU A 37 -4.65 5.93 15.78
C GLU A 37 -3.30 5.41 15.21
N ARG A 38 -3.17 4.09 15.10
CA ARG A 38 -1.93 3.40 14.72
C ARG A 38 -2.01 2.81 13.33
N LEU A 39 -0.92 2.96 12.58
CA LEU A 39 -0.79 2.31 11.30
C LEU A 39 -0.53 0.79 11.49
N GLU A 40 -1.55 -0.01 11.26
CA GLU A 40 -1.49 -1.46 11.38
C GLU A 40 -1.02 -2.16 10.09
N ALA A 41 -0.75 -3.46 10.21
CA ALA A 41 -0.35 -4.27 9.06
C ALA A 41 -1.49 -4.43 8.05
N ILE A 42 -2.74 -4.40 8.52
CA ILE A 42 -3.92 -4.54 7.65
C ILE A 42 -4.08 -3.33 6.72
N HIS A 43 -3.95 -2.10 7.22
CA HIS A 43 -4.01 -0.89 6.39
C HIS A 43 -2.90 -0.87 5.32
N LEU A 44 -1.71 -1.37 5.66
CA LEU A 44 -0.61 -1.51 4.68
C LEU A 44 -0.92 -2.56 3.62
N ALA A 45 -1.49 -3.70 4.01
CA ALA A 45 -1.86 -4.77 3.08
C ALA A 45 -2.92 -4.30 2.09
N GLU A 46 -3.93 -3.57 2.55
CA GLU A 46 -4.96 -2.99 1.69
C GLU A 46 -4.38 -1.95 0.74
N ALA A 47 -3.57 -1.00 1.24
CA ALA A 47 -2.94 0.00 0.41
C ALA A 47 -2.04 -0.59 -0.69
N LEU A 48 -1.33 -1.68 -0.39
CA LEU A 48 -0.54 -2.43 -1.37
C LEU A 48 -1.43 -3.10 -2.42
N THR A 49 -2.56 -3.67 -1.99
CA THR A 49 -3.54 -4.32 -2.89
C THR A 49 -4.15 -3.32 -3.85
N TYR A 50 -4.53 -2.13 -3.38
CA TYR A 50 -5.01 -1.03 -4.22
C TYR A 50 -3.98 -0.63 -5.29
N ARG A 51 -2.67 -0.65 -4.97
CA ARG A 51 -1.62 -0.36 -5.95
C ARG A 51 -1.50 -1.44 -7.03
N CYS A 52 -1.62 -2.72 -6.65
CA CYS A 52 -1.58 -3.81 -7.64
C CYS A 52 -2.75 -3.71 -8.62
N LEU A 53 -3.93 -3.34 -8.14
CA LEU A 53 -5.10 -3.04 -8.97
C LEU A 53 -4.84 -1.86 -9.91
N ASP A 54 -4.25 -0.77 -9.41
CA ASP A 54 -3.90 0.41 -10.22
C ASP A 54 -2.92 0.10 -11.36
N ARG A 55 -2.09 -0.94 -11.21
CA ARG A 55 -1.13 -1.40 -12.23
C ARG A 55 -1.79 -2.26 -13.32
N ASP A 56 -2.95 -2.85 -13.06
CA ASP A 56 -3.71 -3.66 -14.03
C ASP A 56 -4.63 -2.80 -14.91
N GLN A 57 -4.82 -1.52 -14.57
CA GLN A 57 -5.63 -0.58 -15.35
C GLN A 57 -5.00 -0.16 -16.70
N SER A 58 -3.77 -0.59 -16.99
CA SER A 58 -3.14 -0.45 -18.31
C SER A 58 -3.42 -1.63 -19.25
N ARG A 59 -4.47 -2.42 -19.01
CA ARG A 59 -4.98 -3.36 -20.00
C ARG A 59 -5.84 -2.58 -21.01
N PRO A 60 -5.48 -2.51 -22.30
CA PRO A 60 -6.40 -1.96 -23.30
C PRO A 60 -7.65 -2.83 -23.27
N THR A 61 -8.80 -2.22 -22.96
CA THR A 61 -10.11 -2.83 -23.20
C THR A 61 -10.18 -3.30 -24.66
N PRO A 62 -10.69 -4.51 -24.93
CA PRO A 62 -10.83 -5.01 -26.30
C PRO A 62 -11.75 -4.14 -27.16
#